data_AF-A0A5A5RZ46-F1
#
_entry.id   AF-A0A5A5RZ46-F1
#
_cell.length_a   1.000
_cell.length_b   1.000
_cell.length_c   1.000
_cell.angle_alpha   90.00
_cell.angle_beta   90.00
_cell.angle_gamma   90.00
#
_symmetry.space_group_name_H-M   'P 1'
#
loop_
_entity.id
_entity.type
_entity.pdbx_description
1 polymer ?
#
loop_
_entity_poly.entity_id
_entity_poly.type
_entity_poly.pdbx_seq_one_letter_code
_entity_poly.pdbx_strand_id
1 'polypeptide(L)'
;MKQGVVNFYRQIRTSPNLQIISVDSYLIQSGVELYPNRLDKGYSLTDCISRIVMKQRGIIEVLTHDQHFTQENLRILFQDSNFNNLT
;
A
#
# COMPACT_ATOMS: atom_id res chain seq x y z
N MET A 1 -1.66 14.04 21.56
CA MET A 1 -2.06 13.20 20.40
C MET A 1 -2.25 13.99 19.10
N LYS A 2 -3.14 15.00 19.01
CA LYS A 2 -3.40 15.73 17.74
C LYS A 2 -2.14 16.34 17.08
N GLN A 3 -1.27 16.95 17.87
CA GLN A 3 -0.03 17.56 17.35
C GLN A 3 0.94 16.53 16.76
N GLY A 4 1.00 15.32 17.32
CA GLY A 4 1.84 14.24 16.82
C GLY A 4 1.44 13.83 15.39
N VAL A 5 0.14 13.69 15.13
CA VAL A 5 -0.39 13.36 13.79
C VAL A 5 -0.06 14.46 12.78
N VAL A 6 -0.25 15.73 13.15
CA VAL A 6 0.07 16.87 12.27
C VAL A 6 1.55 16.93 11.95
N ASN A 7 2.41 16.71 12.95
CA ASN A 7 3.86 16.72 12.75
C ASN A 7 4.30 15.55 11.85
N PHE A 8 3.77 14.35 12.08
CA PHE A 8 4.05 13.18 11.26
C PHE A 8 3.63 13.38 9.80
N TYR A 9 2.43 13.91 9.57
CA TYR A 9 1.95 14.24 8.23
C TYR A 9 2.89 15.22 7.51
N ARG A 10 3.32 16.30 8.19
CA ARG A 10 4.27 17.27 7.63
C ARG A 10 5.61 16.61 7.29
N GLN A 11 6.14 15.75 8.16
CA GLN A 11 7.40 15.04 7.93
C GLN A 11 7.32 14.13 6.69
N ILE A 12 6.23 13.37 6.53
CA ILE A 12 6.02 12.53 5.35
C ILE A 12 5.94 13.40 4.08
N ARG A 13 5.20 14.53 4.14
CA ARG A 13 5.04 15.47 3.02
C ARG A 13 6.35 16.09 2.54
N THR A 14 7.32 16.29 3.44
CA THR A 14 8.62 16.90 3.12
C THR A 14 9.75 15.90 2.90
N SER A 15 9.50 14.61 3.08
CA SER A 15 10.55 13.59 2.93
C SER A 15 10.94 13.42 1.47
N PRO A 16 12.23 13.54 1.11
CA PRO A 16 12.70 13.35 -0.27
C PRO A 16 12.64 11.88 -0.72
N ASN A 17 12.59 10.95 0.23
CA ASN A 17 12.58 9.51 -0.04
C ASN A 17 11.16 8.91 -0.11
N LEU A 18 10.11 9.74 0.01
CA LEU A 18 8.73 9.30 -0.03
C LEU A 18 7.97 9.98 -1.16
N GLN A 19 7.29 9.18 -1.97
CA GLN A 19 6.28 9.68 -2.91
C GLN A 19 4.89 9.43 -2.35
N ILE A 20 4.10 10.50 -2.21
CA ILE A 20 2.71 10.42 -1.76
C ILE A 20 1.80 10.37 -2.97
N ILE A 21 0.97 9.34 -3.04
CA ILE A 21 -0.05 9.19 -4.08
C ILE A 21 -1.37 9.68 -3.49
N SER A 22 -1.85 10.81 -3.99
CA SER A 22 -3.19 11.28 -3.64
C SER A 22 -4.24 10.39 -4.29
N VAL A 23 -5.21 9.94 -3.50
CA VAL A 23 -6.36 9.21 -4.01
C VAL A 23 -7.26 10.18 -4.77
N ASP A 24 -7.58 9.86 -6.02
CA ASP A 24 -8.52 10.59 -6.86
C ASP A 24 -9.79 9.77 -7.14
N SER A 25 -10.74 10.36 -7.87
CA SER A 25 -12.01 9.70 -8.19
C SER A 25 -11.81 8.43 -9.03
N TYR A 26 -10.82 8.40 -9.91
CA TYR A 26 -10.51 7.22 -10.72
C TYR A 26 -10.05 6.06 -9.84
N LEU A 27 -9.14 6.31 -8.90
CA LEU A 27 -8.63 5.29 -7.98
C LEU A 27 -9.74 4.75 -7.08
N ILE A 28 -10.62 5.62 -6.58
CA ILE A 28 -11.78 5.20 -5.78
C ILE A 28 -12.69 4.31 -6.61
N GLN A 29 -13.09 4.75 -7.81
CA GLN A 29 -14.01 4.00 -8.66
C GLN A 29 -13.43 2.63 -9.03
N SER A 30 -12.16 2.59 -9.44
CA SER A 30 -11.46 1.35 -9.78
C SER A 30 -11.35 0.40 -8.56
N GLY A 31 -11.12 0.97 -7.37
CA GLY A 31 -11.12 0.21 -6.11
C GLY A 31 -12.48 -0.41 -5.81
N VAL A 32 -13.56 0.36 -5.97
CA VAL A 32 -14.94 -0.11 -5.74
C VAL A 32 -15.33 -1.19 -6.75
N GLU A 33 -14.90 -1.09 -8.01
CA GLU A 33 -15.15 -2.13 -9.02
C GLU A 33 -14.39 -3.44 -8.72
N LEU A 34 -13.21 -3.35 -8.13
CA LEU A 34 -12.41 -4.51 -7.76
C LEU A 34 -12.92 -5.19 -6.47
N TYR A 35 -13.48 -4.42 -5.55
CA TYR A 35 -13.85 -4.86 -4.21
C TYR A 35 -14.81 -6.08 -4.16
N PRO A 36 -15.89 -6.15 -4.96
CA PRO A 36 -16.81 -7.31 -4.97
C PRO A 36 -16.16 -8.62 -5.42
N ASN A 37 -15.06 -8.57 -6.18
CA ASN A 37 -14.40 -9.76 -6.70
C ASN A 37 -13.50 -10.45 -5.64
N ARG A 38 -13.55 -9.99 -4.37
CA ARG A 38 -12.67 -10.40 -3.28
C ARG A 38 -13.42 -10.78 -1.99
N LEU A 39 -14.68 -11.18 -2.12
CA LEU A 39 -15.57 -11.56 -1.00
C LEU A 39 -15.02 -12.67 -0.11
N ASP A 40 -14.06 -13.45 -0.60
CA ASP A 40 -13.42 -14.57 0.10
C ASP A 40 -12.16 -14.18 0.91
N LYS A 41 -11.60 -12.97 0.74
CA LYS A 41 -10.19 -12.69 1.09
C LYS A 41 -9.91 -11.57 2.09
N GLY A 42 -10.90 -10.99 2.77
CA GLY A 42 -10.65 -9.99 3.82
C GLY A 42 -10.00 -8.68 3.36
N TYR A 43 -9.90 -8.45 2.04
CA TYR A 43 -9.39 -7.20 1.48
C TYR A 43 -10.33 -6.05 1.84
N SER A 44 -9.76 -4.94 2.29
CA SER A 44 -10.47 -3.66 2.42
C SER A 44 -10.53 -2.93 1.07
N LEU A 45 -11.36 -1.89 0.99
CA LEU A 45 -11.35 -0.97 -0.15
C LEU A 45 -9.97 -0.30 -0.31
N THR A 46 -9.29 0.01 0.80
CA THR A 46 -7.93 0.58 0.79
C THR A 46 -6.92 -0.36 0.13
N ASP A 47 -7.04 -1.67 0.36
CA ASP A 47 -6.17 -2.67 -0.27
C ASP A 47 -6.43 -2.74 -1.78
N CYS A 48 -7.71 -2.67 -2.19
CA CYS A 48 -8.08 -2.61 -3.61
C CYS A 48 -7.47 -1.39 -4.30
N ILE A 49 -7.58 -0.21 -3.68
CA ILE A 49 -6.98 1.03 -4.21
C ILE A 49 -5.46 0.91 -4.28
N SER A 50 -4.83 0.40 -3.22
CA SER A 50 -3.37 0.22 -3.17
C SER A 50 -2.87 -0.69 -4.29
N ARG A 51 -3.61 -1.76 -4.59
CA ARG A 51 -3.30 -2.66 -5.71
C ARG A 51 -3.42 -2.00 -7.08
N ILE A 52 -4.43 -1.15 -7.30
CA ILE A 52 -4.55 -0.39 -8.55
C ILE A 52 -3.30 0.48 -8.74
N VAL A 53 -2.89 1.21 -7.69
CA VAL A 53 -1.68 2.04 -7.71
C VAL A 53 -0.43 1.21 -7.98
N MET A 54 -0.28 0.07 -7.31
CA MET A 54 0.87 -0.84 -7.50
C MET A 54 0.95 -1.33 -8.94
N LYS A 55 -0.17 -1.81 -9.50
CA LYS A 55 -0.26 -2.28 -10.88
C LYS A 55 0.10 -1.18 -11.88
N GLN A 56 -0.44 0.03 -11.69
CA GLN A 56 -0.15 1.17 -12.56
C GLN A 56 1.33 1.58 -12.55
N ARG A 57 2.02 1.34 -11.43
CA ARG A 57 3.42 1.75 -11.21
C ARG A 57 4.43 0.62 -11.35
N GLY A 58 3.99 -0.60 -11.67
CA GLY A 58 4.86 -1.77 -11.74
C GLY A 58 5.50 -2.15 -10.40
N ILE A 59 4.85 -1.82 -9.29
CA ILE A 59 5.34 -2.15 -7.94
C ILE A 59 5.00 -3.61 -7.65
N ILE A 60 6.02 -4.42 -7.40
CA ILE A 60 5.88 -5.84 -7.05
C ILE A 60 6.37 -6.17 -5.63
N GLU A 61 7.02 -5.22 -4.96
CA GLU A 61 7.51 -5.36 -3.59
C GLU A 61 6.68 -4.48 -2.66
N VAL A 62 6.17 -5.05 -1.57
CA VAL A 62 5.22 -4.38 -0.67
C VAL A 62 5.66 -4.54 0.78
N LEU A 63 5.74 -3.44 1.49
CA LEU A 63 5.96 -3.42 2.94
C LEU A 63 4.61 -3.55 3.67
N THR A 64 4.18 -4.78 3.95
CA THR A 64 2.91 -5.06 4.64
C THR A 64 3.00 -6.33 5.49
N HIS A 65 2.31 -6.36 6.63
CA HIS A 65 2.16 -7.60 7.41
C HIS A 65 1.02 -8.48 6.88
N ASP A 66 0.23 -7.96 5.95
CA ASP A 66 -0.89 -8.68 5.36
C ASP A 66 -0.41 -9.70 4.32
N GLN A 67 -0.50 -10.97 4.70
CA GLN A 67 -0.07 -12.09 3.87
C GLN A 67 -0.92 -12.28 2.61
N HIS A 68 -2.12 -11.71 2.56
CA HIS A 68 -3.00 -11.88 1.41
C HIS A 68 -2.41 -11.29 0.11
N PHE A 69 -1.48 -10.35 0.20
CA PHE A 69 -0.77 -9.77 -0.95
C PHE A 69 0.12 -10.79 -1.69
N THR A 70 0.60 -11.85 -1.02
CA THR A 70 1.42 -12.91 -1.67
C THR A 70 0.69 -13.64 -2.79
N GLN A 71 -0.65 -13.71 -2.72
CA GLN A 71 -1.49 -14.40 -3.69
C GLN A 71 -1.54 -13.69 -5.06
N GLU A 72 -0.87 -12.54 -5.17
CA GLU A 72 -0.92 -11.66 -6.33
C GLU A 72 0.44 -11.45 -6.98
N ASN A 73 1.36 -12.39 -6.73
CA ASN A 73 2.77 -12.30 -7.14
C ASN A 73 3.49 -11.07 -6.58
N LEU A 74 3.03 -10.56 -5.44
CA LEU A 74 3.71 -9.49 -4.70
C LEU A 74 4.65 -10.09 -3.66
N ARG A 75 5.86 -9.56 -3.57
CA ARG A 75 6.87 -9.91 -2.58
C ARG A 75 6.67 -9.06 -1.33
N ILE A 76 6.38 -9.71 -0.20
CA ILE A 76 6.25 -9.03 1.08
C ILE A 76 7.63 -8.80 1.69
N LEU A 77 7.96 -7.54 1.94
CA LEU A 77 9.29 -7.16 2.44
C LEU A 77 9.49 -7.47 3.93
N PHE A 78 8.43 -7.44 4.75
CA PHE A 78 8.54 -7.79 6.17
C PHE A 78 8.89 -9.27 6.42
N GLN A 79 8.69 -10.15 5.43
CA GLN A 79 8.99 -11.57 5.52
C GLN A 79 10.38 -11.93 4.98
N ASP A 80 11.08 -10.95 4.40
CA ASP A 80 12.40 -11.20 3.82
C ASP A 80 13.47 -11.13 4.92
N SER A 81 14.01 -12.28 5.29
CA SER A 81 15.14 -12.40 6.22
C SER A 81 16.41 -11.70 5.72
N ASN A 82 16.47 -11.30 4.44
CA ASN A 82 17.57 -10.51 3.88
C ASN A 82 17.49 -9.00 4.16
N PHE A 83 16.35 -8.46 4.62
CA PHE A 83 16.27 -7.04 5.02
C PHE A 83 17.15 -6.74 6.24
N ASN A 84 17.47 -7.76 7.04
CA ASN A 84 18.34 -7.64 8.22
C ASN A 84 19.85 -7.55 7.88
N ASN A 85 20.24 -7.70 6.61
CA ASN A 85 21.65 -7.67 6.17
C ASN A 85 22.04 -6.38 5.41
N LEU A 86 21.20 -5.34 5.45
CA LEU A 86 21.43 -4.06 4.77
C LEU A 86 21.82 -2.91 5.74
N THR A 87 22.35 -3.24 6.92
CA THR A 87 22.98 -2.29 7.85
C THR A 87 24.44 -2.62 8.08
#